data_AF-A0A8T8C9X8-F1
#
_entry.id   AF-A0A8T8C9X8-F1
#
_cell.length_a   1.000
_cell.length_b   1.000
_cell.length_c   1.000
_cell.angle_alpha   90.00
_cell.angle_beta   90.00
_cell.angle_gamma   90.00
#
_symmetry.space_group_name_H-M   'P 1'
#
loop_
_entity.id
_entity.type
_entity.pdbx_description
1 polymer ?
#
loop_
_entity_poly.entity_id
_entity_poly.type
_entity_poly.pdbx_seq_one_letter_code
_entity_poly.pdbx_strand_id
1 'polypeptide(L)'
;MLIPIRSKIEMRTYNVDVGYLQEEDAFDANHLMPNWLPSANVFLERSASQAKVGSSGSLSQPDFNLWLSDLALSLPAHMGVALDLVLTESEGVAQVAYRLVDLIPNIDPPIEADNPGFLNYALTWFKSRRSNVRVYAAEGLFWMENI
;
A
#
# COMPACT_ATOMS: atom_id res chain seq x y z
N MET A 1 -31.26 8.14 -33.39
CA MET A 1 -29.81 8.01 -33.19
C MET A 1 -29.59 7.72 -31.71
N LEU A 2 -29.38 6.47 -31.35
CA LEU A 2 -29.10 6.06 -29.97
C LEU A 2 -27.59 6.10 -29.82
N ILE A 3 -27.08 6.95 -28.92
CA ILE A 3 -25.68 6.93 -28.50
C ILE A 3 -25.62 5.96 -27.32
N PRO A 4 -25.07 4.74 -27.46
CA PRO A 4 -24.84 3.90 -26.32
C PRO A 4 -23.57 4.42 -25.63
N ILE A 5 -23.72 5.14 -24.52
CA ILE A 5 -22.60 5.38 -23.60
C ILE A 5 -22.34 4.05 -22.90
N ARG A 6 -21.60 3.15 -23.56
CA ARG A 6 -21.03 1.96 -22.94
C ARG A 6 -19.59 2.27 -22.54
N SER A 7 -19.42 2.58 -21.26
CA SER A 7 -18.29 2.07 -20.50
C SER A 7 -18.75 1.94 -19.06
N LYS A 8 -19.40 0.81 -18.72
CA LYS A 8 -19.36 0.33 -17.34
C LYS A 8 -17.88 0.04 -17.11
N ILE A 9 -17.18 0.97 -16.47
CA ILE A 9 -15.91 0.64 -15.82
C ILE A 9 -16.31 -0.42 -14.81
N GLU A 10 -15.89 -1.67 -15.02
CA GLU A 10 -16.04 -2.69 -14.00
C GLU A 10 -15.19 -2.23 -12.81
N MET A 11 -15.86 -1.67 -11.79
CA MET A 11 -15.20 -1.28 -10.55
C MET A 11 -14.56 -2.55 -9.98
N ARG A 12 -13.23 -2.53 -9.83
CA ARG A 12 -12.49 -3.62 -9.21
C ARG A 12 -13.03 -3.76 -7.78
N THR A 13 -13.56 -4.93 -7.45
CA THR A 13 -14.04 -5.20 -6.09
C THR A 13 -12.84 -5.67 -5.26
N TYR A 14 -12.60 -4.99 -4.14
CA TYR A 14 -11.52 -5.32 -3.21
C TYR A 14 -12.09 -6.00 -1.96
N ASN A 15 -11.42 -7.02 -1.45
CA ASN A 15 -11.76 -7.66 -0.17
C ASN A 15 -10.95 -7.00 0.95
N VAL A 16 -11.22 -5.71 1.19
CA VAL A 16 -10.44 -4.89 2.10
C VAL A 16 -10.53 -5.43 3.52
N ASP A 17 -9.37 -5.58 4.16
CA ASP A 17 -9.27 -6.01 5.54
C ASP A 17 -8.83 -4.86 6.44
N VAL A 18 -9.80 -4.37 7.22
CA VAL A 18 -9.65 -3.27 8.18
C VAL A 18 -9.65 -3.76 9.63
N GLY A 19 -9.29 -5.02 9.88
CA GLY A 19 -9.32 -5.59 11.23
C GLY A 19 -8.50 -4.79 12.26
N TYR A 20 -7.41 -4.16 11.79
CA TYR A 20 -6.57 -3.29 12.61
C TYR A 20 -7.28 -2.04 13.15
N LEU A 21 -8.37 -1.58 12.51
CA LEU A 21 -9.15 -0.43 12.99
C LEU A 21 -10.08 -0.77 14.17
N GLN A 22 -10.23 -2.05 14.50
CA GLN A 22 -11.07 -2.51 15.61
C GLN A 22 -10.32 -2.56 16.95
N GLU A 23 -9.01 -2.32 16.94
CA GLU A 23 -8.20 -2.31 18.15
C GLU A 23 -8.41 -1.00 18.94
N GLU A 24 -8.41 -1.09 20.27
CA GLU A 24 -8.71 0.05 21.14
C GLU A 24 -7.69 1.19 20.99
N ASP A 25 -6.43 0.87 20.67
CA ASP A 25 -5.33 1.82 20.50
C ASP A 25 -5.21 2.35 19.06
N ALA A 26 -6.05 1.89 18.12
CA ALA A 26 -6.01 2.35 16.74
C ALA A 26 -6.25 3.86 16.63
N PHE A 27 -7.12 4.43 17.47
CA PHE A 27 -7.39 5.87 17.46
C PHE A 27 -6.14 6.69 17.83
N ASP A 28 -5.36 6.22 18.79
CA ASP A 28 -4.15 6.90 19.27
C ASP A 28 -2.99 6.80 18.28
N ALA A 29 -2.99 5.76 17.44
CA ALA A 29 -2.01 5.59 16.36
C ALA A 29 -2.30 6.46 15.13
N ASN A 30 -3.48 7.10 15.05
CA ASN A 30 -3.89 7.84 13.86
C ASN A 30 -3.19 9.19 13.72
N HIS A 31 -2.09 9.19 12.99
CA HIS A 31 -1.46 10.42 12.51
C HIS A 31 -1.96 10.73 11.11
N LEU A 32 -2.99 11.55 11.00
CA LEU A 32 -3.54 11.94 9.70
C LEU A 32 -2.44 12.59 8.84
N MET A 33 -2.04 11.89 7.79
CA MET A 33 -1.12 12.40 6.80
C MET A 33 -1.90 12.92 5.58
N PRO A 34 -1.66 14.16 5.13
CA PRO A 34 -2.38 14.71 3.99
C PRO A 34 -2.03 14.00 2.67
N ASN A 35 -0.85 13.39 2.59
CA ASN A 35 -0.40 12.56 1.48
C ASN A 35 0.80 11.71 1.93
N TRP A 36 1.28 10.83 1.05
CA TRP A 36 2.57 10.14 1.14
C TRP A 36 3.73 11.13 1.35
N LEU A 37 4.73 10.75 2.15
CA LEU A 37 5.93 11.54 2.38
C LEU A 37 7.13 10.90 1.67
N PRO A 38 7.86 11.65 0.85
CA PRO A 38 9.02 11.11 0.16
C PRO A 38 10.15 10.78 1.16
N SER A 39 10.97 9.80 0.80
CA SER A 39 12.15 9.43 1.58
C SER A 39 13.25 10.48 1.45
N ALA A 40 14.01 10.70 2.53
CA ALA A 40 15.28 11.41 2.45
C ALA A 40 16.41 10.51 1.88
N ASN A 41 16.17 9.20 1.75
CA ASN A 41 17.14 8.24 1.24
C ASN A 41 17.05 8.12 -0.28
N VAL A 42 18.02 8.73 -0.98
CA VAL A 42 18.12 8.72 -2.45
C VAL A 42 18.16 7.33 -3.08
N PHE A 43 18.58 6.30 -2.34
CA PHE A 43 18.58 4.93 -2.85
C PHE A 43 17.18 4.32 -2.83
N LEU A 44 16.36 4.63 -1.82
CA LEU A 44 14.97 4.19 -1.76
C LEU A 44 14.16 4.86 -2.88
N GLU A 45 14.32 6.17 -3.05
CA GLU A 45 13.66 6.95 -4.10
C GLU A 45 14.00 6.41 -5.51
N ARG A 46 15.30 6.20 -5.78
CA ARG A 46 15.75 5.63 -7.06
C ARG A 46 15.27 4.21 -7.29
N SER A 47 15.26 3.39 -6.24
CA SER A 47 14.74 2.02 -6.31
C SER A 47 13.25 2.00 -6.64
N ALA A 48 12.46 2.83 -5.95
CA ALA A 48 11.02 2.94 -6.13
C ALA A 48 10.65 3.45 -7.52
N SER A 49 11.27 4.54 -8.00
CA SER A 49 11.01 5.12 -9.33
C SER A 49 11.39 4.20 -10.51
N GLN A 50 12.24 3.20 -10.28
CA GLN A 50 12.64 2.21 -11.28
C GLN A 50 11.90 0.88 -11.14
N ALA A 51 11.05 0.73 -10.12
CA ALA A 51 10.31 -0.49 -9.88
C ALA A 51 9.34 -0.77 -11.03
N LYS A 52 9.26 -2.04 -11.43
CA LYS A 52 8.36 -2.52 -12.48
C LYS A 52 7.59 -3.71 -11.94
N VAL A 53 6.48 -4.06 -12.58
CA VAL A 53 5.78 -5.31 -12.25
C VAL A 53 6.76 -6.49 -12.31
N GLY A 54 6.81 -7.25 -11.22
CA GLY A 54 7.79 -8.32 -10.98
C GLY A 54 8.98 -7.93 -10.11
N SER A 55 9.24 -6.63 -9.88
CA SER A 55 10.24 -6.17 -8.92
C SER A 55 9.93 -6.70 -7.52
N SER A 56 10.96 -7.18 -6.83
CA SER A 56 10.85 -7.72 -5.49
C SER A 56 12.06 -7.33 -4.65
N GLY A 57 11.86 -7.29 -3.33
CA GLY A 57 12.93 -7.00 -2.40
C GLY A 57 12.54 -7.35 -0.98
N SER A 58 13.45 -7.09 -0.04
CA SER A 58 13.20 -7.17 1.39
C SER A 58 13.78 -5.94 2.05
N LEU A 59 12.98 -5.27 2.87
CA LEU A 59 13.35 -4.05 3.58
C LEU A 59 12.91 -4.16 5.04
N SER A 60 13.54 -3.37 5.90
CA SER A 60 12.96 -3.11 7.22
C SER A 60 11.59 -2.46 7.04
N GLN A 61 10.65 -2.67 7.98
CA GLN A 61 9.33 -2.05 7.88
C GLN A 61 9.37 -0.51 7.73
N PRO A 62 10.23 0.24 8.46
CA PRO A 62 10.38 1.68 8.22
C PRO A 62 10.87 2.03 6.81
N ASP A 63 11.88 1.31 6.30
CA ASP A 63 12.39 1.55 4.94
C ASP A 63 11.37 1.19 3.88
N PHE A 64 10.58 0.12 4.10
CA PHE A 64 9.50 -0.26 3.21
C PHE A 64 8.42 0.83 3.13
N ASN A 65 8.01 1.40 4.26
CA ASN A 65 7.01 2.48 4.27
C ASN A 65 7.47 3.69 3.44
N LEU A 66 8.74 4.08 3.59
CA LEU A 66 9.33 5.17 2.81
C LEU A 66 9.44 4.79 1.32
N TRP A 67 9.87 3.57 1.02
CA TRP A 67 9.96 3.08 -0.36
C TRP A 67 8.59 3.02 -1.04
N LEU A 68 7.53 2.58 -0.34
CA LEU A 68 6.17 2.58 -0.86
C LEU A 68 5.64 4.00 -1.07
N SER A 69 6.01 4.93 -0.18
CA SER A 69 5.68 6.35 -0.33
C SER A 69 6.30 6.94 -1.59
N ASP A 70 7.60 6.71 -1.83
CA ASP A 70 8.29 7.14 -3.05
C ASP A 70 7.68 6.48 -4.30
N LEU A 71 7.33 5.20 -4.22
CA LEU A 71 6.70 4.48 -5.32
C LEU A 71 5.35 5.12 -5.67
N ALA A 72 4.47 5.31 -4.68
CA ALA A 72 3.15 5.91 -4.86
C ALA A 72 3.24 7.35 -5.41
N LEU A 73 4.20 8.14 -4.95
CA LEU A 73 4.44 9.52 -5.42
C LEU A 73 5.01 9.58 -6.84
N SER A 74 5.68 8.52 -7.31
CA SER A 74 6.23 8.45 -8.66
C SER A 74 5.19 8.08 -9.74
N LEU A 75 4.00 7.61 -9.32
CA LEU A 75 2.95 7.21 -10.23
C LEU A 75 2.27 8.41 -10.89
N PRO A 76 1.82 8.27 -12.15
CA PRO A 76 0.88 9.20 -12.75
C PRO A 76 -0.41 9.31 -11.91
N ALA A 77 -1.12 10.44 -12.05
CA ALA A 77 -2.44 10.61 -11.44
C ALA A 77 -3.39 9.47 -11.83
N HIS A 78 -4.23 9.06 -10.89
CA HIS A 78 -5.19 7.95 -10.99
C HIS A 78 -4.55 6.59 -11.33
N MET A 79 -3.27 6.42 -11.03
CA MET A 79 -2.62 5.11 -11.02
C MET A 79 -2.35 4.65 -9.60
N GLY A 80 -2.49 3.35 -9.39
CA GLY A 80 -2.11 2.69 -8.15
C GLY A 80 -1.17 1.53 -8.38
N VAL A 81 -0.59 1.04 -7.29
CA VAL A 81 0.22 -0.17 -7.27
C VAL A 81 -0.46 -1.23 -6.44
N ALA A 82 -0.19 -2.50 -6.75
CA ALA A 82 -0.49 -3.61 -5.86
C ALA A 82 0.79 -4.38 -5.57
N LEU A 83 1.06 -4.68 -4.29
CA LEU A 83 2.21 -5.46 -3.87
C LEU A 83 1.80 -6.60 -2.97
N ASP A 84 2.32 -7.79 -3.25
CA ASP A 84 2.25 -8.93 -2.33
C ASP A 84 3.37 -8.77 -1.30
N LEU A 85 3.01 -8.87 -0.03
CA LEU A 85 3.92 -8.72 1.10
C LEU A 85 3.99 -10.02 1.91
N VAL A 86 5.19 -10.32 2.38
CA VAL A 86 5.45 -11.30 3.43
C VAL A 86 6.09 -10.57 4.61
N LEU A 87 5.35 -10.49 5.70
CA LEU A 87 5.70 -9.79 6.93
C LEU A 87 6.36 -10.78 7.89
N THR A 88 7.59 -10.49 8.28
CA THR A 88 8.35 -11.34 9.19
C THR A 88 9.05 -10.50 10.26
N GLU A 89 9.65 -11.17 11.23
CA GLU A 89 10.51 -10.55 12.22
C GLU A 89 11.81 -11.33 12.30
N SER A 90 12.94 -10.63 12.19
CA SER A 90 14.27 -11.21 12.30
C SER A 90 15.06 -10.41 13.32
N GLU A 91 15.56 -11.08 14.35
CA GLU A 91 16.38 -10.45 15.40
C GLU A 91 15.70 -9.23 16.07
N GLY A 92 14.37 -9.29 16.22
CA GLY A 92 13.58 -8.19 16.82
C GLY A 92 13.28 -7.04 15.86
N VAL A 93 13.69 -7.14 14.58
CA VAL A 93 13.42 -6.14 13.56
C VAL A 93 12.32 -6.64 12.62
N ALA A 94 11.25 -5.85 12.47
CA ALA A 94 10.18 -6.14 11.52
C ALA A 94 10.70 -5.98 10.08
N GLN A 95 10.47 -7.01 9.26
CA GLN A 95 10.91 -7.09 7.87
C GLN A 95 9.69 -7.24 6.96
N VAL A 96 9.77 -6.61 5.78
CA VAL A 96 8.78 -6.68 4.73
C VAL A 96 9.47 -7.16 3.46
N ALA A 97 9.25 -8.43 3.12
CA ALA A 97 9.52 -8.90 1.76
C ALA A 97 8.35 -8.52 0.87
N TYR A 98 8.61 -7.93 -0.29
CA TYR A 98 7.58 -7.42 -1.18
C TYR A 98 7.79 -7.89 -2.61
N ARG A 99 6.70 -7.93 -3.37
CA ARG A 99 6.70 -8.07 -4.82
C ARG A 99 5.65 -7.16 -5.44
N LEU A 100 6.07 -6.27 -6.33
CA LEU A 100 5.14 -5.46 -7.12
C LEU A 100 4.43 -6.36 -8.14
N VAL A 101 3.12 -6.55 -7.98
CA VAL A 101 2.33 -7.49 -8.80
C VAL A 101 1.50 -6.80 -9.86
N ASP A 102 1.15 -5.52 -9.69
CA ASP A 102 0.31 -4.80 -10.65
C ASP A 102 0.58 -3.29 -10.64
N LEU A 103 0.34 -2.65 -11.78
CA LEU A 103 0.20 -1.21 -11.95
C LEU A 103 -1.21 -0.96 -12.49
N ILE A 104 -2.04 -0.33 -11.69
CA ILE A 104 -3.49 -0.29 -11.89
C ILE A 104 -3.87 1.08 -12.44
N PRO A 105 -4.23 1.20 -13.75
CA PRO A 105 -4.68 2.47 -14.30
C PRO A 105 -6.13 2.76 -13.89
N ASN A 106 -6.46 4.04 -13.73
CA ASN A 106 -7.77 4.52 -13.30
C ASN A 106 -8.24 3.83 -12.02
N ILE A 107 -7.34 3.71 -11.05
CA ILE A 107 -7.66 3.08 -9.76
C ILE A 107 -8.66 3.97 -9.01
N ASP A 108 -9.72 3.36 -8.51
CA ASP A 108 -10.68 4.01 -7.63
C ASP A 108 -10.52 3.39 -6.25
N PRO A 109 -9.99 4.14 -5.25
CA PRO A 109 -9.82 3.62 -3.91
C PRO A 109 -11.15 3.18 -3.30
N PRO A 110 -11.21 2.04 -2.61
CA PRO A 110 -12.40 1.64 -1.85
C PRO A 110 -12.68 2.63 -0.71
N ILE A 111 -13.91 2.65 -0.21
CA ILE A 111 -14.30 3.54 0.90
C ILE A 111 -13.55 3.21 2.20
N GLU A 112 -13.09 1.98 2.33
CA GLU A 112 -12.28 1.47 3.43
C GLU A 112 -10.78 1.81 3.31
N ALA A 113 -10.37 2.53 2.25
CA ALA A 113 -8.99 2.98 2.11
C ALA A 113 -8.61 3.97 3.22
N ASP A 114 -7.37 3.86 3.68
CA ASP A 114 -6.85 4.58 4.83
C ASP A 114 -5.67 5.46 4.45
N ASN A 115 -5.34 6.39 5.33
CA ASN A 115 -4.29 7.37 5.13
C ASN A 115 -2.88 6.78 5.40
N PRO A 116 -1.84 7.21 4.68
CA PRO A 116 -0.47 6.70 4.80
C PRO A 116 0.10 6.65 6.21
N GLY A 117 -0.33 7.55 7.10
CA GLY A 117 0.13 7.57 8.49
C GLY A 117 -0.23 6.31 9.28
N PHE A 118 -1.26 5.59 8.84
CA PHE A 118 -1.72 4.36 9.47
C PHE A 118 -1.00 3.10 8.98
N LEU A 119 -0.25 3.18 7.88
CA LEU A 119 0.37 2.02 7.23
C LEU A 119 1.27 1.24 8.20
N ASN A 120 2.10 1.95 8.98
CA ASN A 120 3.02 1.31 9.90
C ASN A 120 2.29 0.51 10.99
N TYR A 121 1.19 1.05 11.49
CA TYR A 121 0.34 0.37 12.47
C TYR A 121 -0.32 -0.85 11.84
N ALA A 122 -0.93 -0.69 10.65
CA ALA A 122 -1.55 -1.78 9.92
C ALA A 122 -0.57 -2.94 9.66
N LEU A 123 0.63 -2.66 9.15
CA LEU A 123 1.65 -3.70 8.90
C LEU A 123 2.06 -4.43 10.19
N THR A 124 2.19 -3.71 11.30
CA THR A 124 2.49 -4.31 12.60
C THR A 124 1.38 -5.25 13.05
N TRP A 125 0.12 -4.81 12.91
CA TRP A 125 -1.05 -5.60 13.22
C TRP A 125 -1.13 -6.86 12.35
N PHE A 126 -0.99 -6.71 11.02
CA PHE A 126 -0.99 -7.83 10.09
C PHE A 126 0.14 -8.81 10.41
N LYS A 127 1.38 -8.37 10.62
CA LYS A 127 2.50 -9.26 10.97
C LYS A 127 2.16 -10.24 12.10
N SER A 128 1.43 -9.79 13.11
CA SER A 128 1.04 -10.62 14.27
C SER A 128 -0.09 -11.63 14.02
N ARG A 129 -0.87 -11.45 12.95
CA ARG A 129 -2.12 -12.19 12.72
C ARG A 129 -2.15 -12.90 11.36
N ARG A 130 -1.54 -12.30 10.33
CA ARG A 130 -1.47 -12.74 8.93
C ARG A 130 -0.15 -12.27 8.31
N SER A 131 0.76 -13.20 8.06
CA SER A 131 2.08 -12.85 7.53
C SER A 131 2.07 -12.57 6.03
N ASN A 132 1.04 -12.99 5.28
CA ASN A 132 0.93 -12.74 3.84
C ASN A 132 -0.26 -11.82 3.59
N VAL A 133 -0.02 -10.71 2.90
CA VAL A 133 -1.04 -9.69 2.61
C VAL A 133 -0.75 -9.05 1.27
N ARG A 134 -1.76 -8.45 0.65
CA ARG A 134 -1.57 -7.54 -0.47
C ARG A 134 -1.84 -6.12 -0.02
N VAL A 135 -0.89 -5.22 -0.30
CA VAL A 135 -1.10 -3.78 -0.14
C VAL A 135 -1.41 -3.15 -1.49
N TYR A 136 -2.33 -2.22 -1.48
CA TYR A 136 -2.59 -1.29 -2.56
C TYR A 136 -2.24 0.12 -2.09
N ALA A 137 -1.64 0.92 -2.97
CA ALA A 137 -1.32 2.32 -2.67
C ALA A 137 -1.60 3.19 -3.90
N ALA A 138 -2.28 4.32 -3.67
CA ALA A 138 -2.60 5.32 -4.68
C ALA A 138 -2.92 6.65 -4.00
N GLU A 139 -2.54 7.79 -4.61
CA GLU A 139 -3.08 9.13 -4.30
C GLU A 139 -3.30 9.47 -2.81
N GLY A 140 -2.30 9.21 -1.96
CA GLY A 140 -2.39 9.52 -0.52
C GLY A 140 -3.29 8.57 0.27
N LEU A 141 -3.54 7.37 -0.24
CA LEU A 141 -4.35 6.32 0.38
C LEU A 141 -3.72 4.94 0.19
N PHE A 142 -3.99 4.03 1.12
CA PHE A 142 -3.65 2.62 1.01
C PHE A 142 -4.82 1.73 1.47
N TRP A 143 -4.83 0.48 1.04
CA TRP A 143 -5.72 -0.54 1.60
C TRP A 143 -5.05 -1.92 1.50
N MET A 144 -5.54 -2.85 2.32
CA MET A 144 -4.93 -4.16 2.48
C MET A 144 -5.93 -5.27 2.18
N GLU A 145 -5.47 -6.35 1.56
CA GLU A 145 -6.22 -7.61 1.44
C GLU A 145 -5.41 -8.73 2.10
N ASN A 146 -6.12 -9.70 2.66
CA ASN A 146 -5.50 -10.96 3.07
C ASN A 146 -5.39 -11.90 1.86
N ILE A 147 -4.24 -12.55 1.66
CA ILE A 147 -3.97 -13.43 0.51
C ILE A 147 -3.37 -14.77 0.92
#